data_AF-A0A6I9Y8Y7-F1
#
_entry.id   AF-A0A6I9Y8Y7-F1
#
_cell.length_a   1.000
_cell.length_b   1.000
_cell.length_c   1.000
_cell.angle_alpha   90.00
_cell.angle_beta   90.00
_cell.angle_gamma   90.00
#
_symmetry.space_group_name_H-M   'P 1'
#
loop_
_entity.id
_entity.type
_entity.pdbx_description
1 polymer ?
#
loop_
_entity_poly.entity_id
_entity_poly.type
_entity_poly.pdbx_seq_one_letter_code
_entity_poly.pdbx_strand_id
1 'polypeptide(L)'
;MQLTRLLGLFHTMDEMAQKLAAVQDLMLRYRHGLDFGKSCLKTELQFSDYYCLLAVHLLLDLWLEAGEESAVWQCLTLLEEGLTASPSNAQFKLLLIRIYCMLGAFEPVVELYSSLDAKHIQHDTIGYLLTRYATAFGHYAAASQSCNFALRFFHSNQKDTSEYIIQAYKYGAFEKIPEFIAFRNRLNASLHFAQVRTERMLLDLLLEANISTSLEESIKSMGLSLEEDDIPWKDLRDNRDLTVLFNWDPKEKNISEEHRKYSLEEETTWLRIRSLTLRLISGLPALGHSSQPKNSEKTTENGVSSKIDTVRTLLRQLDDTVRSGKWFLQKNIQYPVLGPPPSRMASFFDSGSCQSQISLFYLVSEIYELDTNGLEDSTAIQERIGNCFKSLLEQLTDQVNKCKGDLLEIREGSFKTHPHILENLVFFVETISIVLWVCSYSDAVLRPWKSSLQKKKKKKKESSVAMPPVFTSFQDYVSGLQTLTSNVIDHLKGLEINLTALKLEELYIDNNSLLQEEKKFTKTALGKVQSSYQHAVQEIGELLKKRLDSIKSLKV
;
A
#
# COMPACT_ATOMS: atom_id res chain seq x y z
N MET A 1 -17.12 34.83 4.62
CA MET A 1 -17.12 33.36 4.52
C MET A 1 -15.82 32.73 5.00
N GLN A 2 -14.65 33.03 4.42
CA GLN A 2 -13.38 32.45 4.93
C GLN A 2 -13.10 32.82 6.40
N LEU A 3 -13.21 34.10 6.76
CA LEU A 3 -13.09 34.54 8.17
C LEU A 3 -14.15 33.90 9.08
N THR A 4 -15.36 33.69 8.56
CA THR A 4 -16.45 33.01 9.27
C THR A 4 -16.07 31.56 9.62
N ARG A 5 -15.45 30.82 8.67
CA ARG A 5 -14.92 29.47 8.93
C ARG A 5 -13.78 29.50 9.95
N LEU A 6 -12.84 30.44 9.78
CA LEU A 6 -11.67 30.58 10.65
C LEU A 6 -12.05 30.92 12.10
N LEU A 7 -13.12 31.68 12.31
CA LEU A 7 -13.68 32.00 13.63
C LEU A 7 -14.50 30.84 14.23
N GLY A 8 -14.61 29.71 13.54
CA GLY A 8 -15.31 28.50 14.03
C GLY A 8 -16.84 28.54 13.87
N LEU A 9 -17.41 29.58 13.26
CA LEU A 9 -18.85 29.78 13.21
C LEU A 9 -19.60 28.73 12.37
N PHE A 10 -18.92 28.14 11.39
CA PHE A 10 -19.45 26.99 10.64
C PHE A 10 -19.39 25.69 11.42
N HIS A 11 -18.44 25.55 12.35
CA HIS A 11 -18.28 24.36 13.18
C HIS A 11 -19.27 24.35 14.36
N THR A 12 -19.72 25.52 14.80
CA THR A 12 -20.76 25.68 15.84
C THR A 12 -22.19 25.49 15.32
N MET A 13 -22.39 25.21 14.02
CA MET A 13 -23.70 24.90 13.48
C MET A 13 -24.09 23.48 13.90
N ASP A 14 -24.97 23.36 14.91
CA ASP A 14 -25.34 22.07 15.49
C ASP A 14 -26.31 21.27 14.61
N GLU A 15 -27.09 21.95 13.76
CA GLU A 15 -28.07 21.29 12.91
C GLU A 15 -27.50 21.00 11.51
N MET A 16 -27.55 19.75 11.08
CA MET A 16 -27.22 19.33 9.70
C MET A 16 -27.90 20.21 8.64
N ALA A 17 -29.17 20.57 8.88
CA ALA A 17 -29.94 21.44 7.99
C ALA A 17 -29.28 22.82 7.81
N GLN A 18 -28.67 23.39 8.86
CA GLN A 18 -27.99 24.68 8.79
C GLN A 18 -26.69 24.58 7.98
N LYS A 19 -25.89 23.53 8.17
CA LYS A 19 -24.69 23.28 7.37
C LYS A 19 -25.04 23.07 5.89
N LEU A 20 -26.09 22.30 5.59
CA LEU A 20 -26.57 22.10 4.22
C LEU A 20 -27.11 23.39 3.59
N ALA A 21 -27.83 24.22 4.34
CA ALA A 21 -28.28 25.53 3.87
C ALA A 21 -27.09 26.47 3.57
N ALA A 22 -26.04 26.42 4.40
CA ALA A 22 -24.80 27.17 4.17
C ALA A 22 -24.07 26.69 2.90
N VAL A 23 -24.03 25.37 2.65
CA VAL A 23 -23.50 24.79 1.40
C VAL A 23 -24.29 25.32 0.19
N GLN A 24 -25.63 25.35 0.27
CA GLN A 24 -26.48 25.87 -0.81
C GLN A 24 -26.24 27.37 -1.07
N ASP A 25 -26.15 28.20 -0.02
CA ASP A 25 -25.84 29.64 -0.15
C ASP A 25 -24.46 29.86 -0.80
N LEU A 26 -23.45 29.10 -0.37
CA LEU A 26 -22.11 29.15 -0.96
C LEU A 26 -22.13 28.76 -2.43
N MET A 27 -22.86 27.72 -2.82
CA MET A 27 -22.95 27.30 -4.21
C MET A 27 -23.75 28.27 -5.08
N LEU A 28 -24.78 28.92 -4.54
CA LEU A 28 -25.48 30.01 -5.23
C LEU A 28 -24.53 31.18 -5.52
N ARG A 29 -23.69 31.56 -4.55
CA ARG A 29 -22.65 32.59 -4.72
C ARG A 29 -21.56 32.16 -5.70
N TYR A 30 -21.16 30.88 -5.67
CA TYR A 30 -20.20 30.31 -6.62
C TYR A 30 -20.69 30.51 -8.06
N ARG A 31 -21.91 30.04 -8.34
CA ARG A 31 -22.54 30.07 -9.68
C ARG A 31 -22.77 31.49 -10.17
N HIS A 32 -23.32 32.37 -9.33
CA HIS A 32 -23.44 33.80 -9.67
C HIS A 32 -22.07 34.44 -9.92
N GLY A 33 -21.05 34.02 -9.16
CA GLY A 33 -19.68 34.48 -9.33
C GLY A 33 -19.05 34.14 -10.69
N LEU A 34 -19.48 33.05 -11.33
CA LEU A 34 -19.00 32.66 -12.66
C LEU A 34 -19.37 33.68 -13.74
N ASP A 35 -20.44 34.45 -13.55
CA ASP A 35 -20.82 35.51 -14.50
C ASP A 35 -19.74 36.58 -14.65
N PHE A 36 -18.96 36.83 -13.60
CA PHE A 36 -17.86 37.81 -13.61
C PHE A 36 -16.57 37.26 -14.23
N GLY A 37 -16.41 35.93 -14.29
CA GLY A 37 -15.21 35.27 -14.80
C GLY A 37 -15.35 34.66 -16.20
N LYS A 38 -16.40 34.99 -16.95
CA LYS A 38 -16.63 34.51 -18.32
C LYS A 38 -15.49 34.84 -19.29
N SER A 39 -14.75 35.92 -19.05
CA SER A 39 -13.61 36.34 -19.86
C SER A 39 -12.26 35.79 -19.36
N CYS A 40 -12.23 35.06 -18.24
CA CYS A 40 -10.99 34.49 -17.71
C CYS A 40 -10.41 33.48 -18.69
N LEU A 41 -9.08 33.47 -18.81
CA LEU A 41 -8.38 32.42 -19.54
C LEU A 41 -8.52 31.10 -18.78
N LYS A 42 -8.46 29.96 -19.48
CA LYS A 42 -8.51 28.64 -18.82
C LYS A 42 -7.41 28.41 -17.78
N THR A 43 -6.32 29.16 -17.88
CA THR A 43 -5.18 29.15 -16.95
C THR A 43 -5.39 30.02 -15.72
N GLU A 44 -6.39 30.90 -15.74
CA GLU A 44 -6.75 31.75 -14.62
C GLU A 44 -7.84 31.07 -13.80
N LEU A 45 -7.80 31.28 -12.48
CA LEU A 45 -8.82 30.78 -11.58
C LEU A 45 -10.08 31.65 -11.70
N GLN A 46 -11.24 31.03 -11.55
CA GLN A 46 -12.49 31.79 -11.43
C GLN A 46 -12.49 32.56 -10.10
N PHE A 47 -12.99 33.79 -10.11
CA PHE A 47 -13.01 34.65 -8.91
C PHE A 47 -13.80 34.05 -7.74
N SER A 48 -14.74 33.15 -8.02
CA SER A 48 -15.64 32.54 -7.05
C SER A 48 -15.24 31.13 -6.61
N ASP A 49 -14.14 30.55 -7.10
CA ASP A 49 -13.73 29.16 -6.82
C ASP A 49 -13.68 28.83 -5.32
N TYR A 50 -13.30 29.80 -4.49
CA TYR A 50 -13.20 29.59 -3.04
C TYR A 50 -14.56 29.42 -2.35
N TYR A 51 -15.67 29.85 -2.97
CA TYR A 51 -17.00 29.51 -2.47
C TYR A 51 -17.29 28.02 -2.64
N CYS A 52 -16.91 27.43 -3.78
CA CYS A 52 -17.02 25.99 -3.99
C CYS A 52 -16.13 25.22 -3.01
N LEU A 53 -14.86 25.63 -2.81
CA LEU A 53 -13.99 24.98 -1.82
C LEU A 53 -14.56 25.03 -0.40
N LEU A 54 -15.11 26.18 0.04
CA LEU A 54 -15.74 26.28 1.35
C LEU A 54 -16.98 25.39 1.50
N ALA A 55 -17.79 25.26 0.44
CA ALA A 55 -18.93 24.37 0.40
C ALA A 55 -18.49 22.91 0.54
N VAL A 56 -17.44 22.51 -0.19
CA VAL A 56 -16.86 21.17 -0.10
C VAL A 56 -16.29 20.89 1.28
N HIS A 57 -15.60 21.85 1.91
CA HIS A 57 -15.08 21.63 3.26
C HIS A 57 -16.21 21.40 4.28
N LEU A 58 -17.35 22.10 4.16
CA LEU A 58 -18.54 21.85 5.00
C LEU A 58 -19.13 20.46 4.78
N LEU A 59 -19.18 20.00 3.52
CA LEU A 59 -19.63 18.66 3.19
C LEU A 59 -18.67 17.58 3.70
N LEU A 60 -17.36 17.83 3.70
CA LEU A 60 -16.37 16.96 4.32
C LEU A 60 -16.58 16.86 5.85
N ASP A 61 -16.88 17.99 6.50
CA ASP A 61 -17.22 17.99 7.93
C ASP A 61 -18.49 17.14 8.18
N LEU A 62 -19.52 17.25 7.34
CA LEU A 62 -20.73 16.42 7.44
C LEU A 62 -20.46 14.94 7.22
N TRP A 63 -19.65 14.59 6.22
CA TRP A 63 -19.30 13.20 5.96
C TRP A 63 -18.53 12.57 7.12
N LEU A 64 -17.51 13.25 7.62
CA LEU A 64 -16.52 12.66 8.52
C LEU A 64 -16.85 12.85 9.99
N GLU A 65 -17.52 13.94 10.36
CA GLU A 65 -17.96 14.18 11.75
C GLU A 65 -19.38 13.65 12.01
N ALA A 66 -20.31 13.79 11.05
CA ALA A 66 -21.71 13.37 11.22
C ALA A 66 -22.04 12.01 10.57
N GLY A 67 -21.14 11.43 9.77
CA GLY A 67 -21.35 10.12 9.14
C GLY A 67 -22.28 10.16 7.93
N GLU A 68 -22.52 11.33 7.35
CA GLU A 68 -23.43 11.51 6.22
C GLU A 68 -22.79 11.08 4.89
N GLU A 69 -22.95 9.81 4.53
CA GLU A 69 -22.36 9.21 3.32
C GLU A 69 -22.78 9.91 2.02
N SER A 70 -23.96 10.54 1.97
CA SER A 70 -24.39 11.29 0.79
C SER A 70 -23.53 12.54 0.52
N ALA A 71 -22.89 13.10 1.56
CA ALA A 71 -22.12 14.33 1.46
C ALA A 71 -20.83 14.15 0.63
N VAL A 72 -20.19 12.98 0.66
CA VAL A 72 -18.97 12.74 -0.14
C VAL A 72 -19.25 12.76 -1.64
N TRP A 73 -20.41 12.26 -2.07
CA TRP A 73 -20.84 12.30 -3.46
C TRP A 73 -21.20 13.72 -3.90
N GLN A 74 -21.77 14.52 -3.00
CA GLN A 74 -21.92 15.95 -3.24
C GLN A 74 -20.57 16.65 -3.36
N CYS A 75 -19.58 16.34 -2.50
CA CYS A 75 -18.22 16.88 -2.64
C CYS A 75 -17.65 16.62 -4.04
N LEU A 76 -17.69 15.36 -4.51
CA LEU A 76 -17.22 15.00 -5.84
C LEU A 76 -17.98 15.75 -6.94
N THR A 77 -19.31 15.84 -6.82
CA THR A 77 -20.16 16.57 -7.76
C THR A 77 -19.76 18.04 -7.88
N LEU A 78 -19.61 18.73 -6.74
CA LEU A 78 -19.24 20.15 -6.70
C LEU A 78 -17.83 20.41 -7.21
N LEU A 79 -16.87 19.52 -6.88
CA LEU A 79 -15.50 19.65 -7.34
C LEU A 79 -15.36 19.36 -8.84
N GLU A 80 -16.08 18.38 -9.38
CA GLU A 80 -16.11 18.10 -10.83
C GLU A 80 -16.79 19.25 -11.59
N GLU A 81 -17.91 19.81 -11.08
CA GLU A 81 -18.51 21.05 -11.60
C GLU A 81 -17.48 22.18 -11.60
N GLY A 82 -16.83 22.40 -10.45
CA GLY A 82 -15.80 23.42 -10.26
C GLY A 82 -14.65 23.31 -11.27
N LEU A 83 -14.17 22.10 -11.50
CA LEU A 83 -13.07 21.82 -12.41
C LEU A 83 -13.43 22.06 -13.88
N THR A 84 -14.71 21.93 -14.26
CA THR A 84 -15.14 22.31 -15.63
C THR A 84 -15.06 23.81 -15.87
N ALA A 85 -15.36 24.63 -14.87
CA ALA A 85 -15.28 26.09 -14.96
C ALA A 85 -13.86 26.63 -14.72
N SER A 86 -13.04 25.92 -13.94
CA SER A 86 -11.69 26.32 -13.53
C SER A 86 -10.70 25.14 -13.63
N PRO A 87 -10.33 24.70 -14.85
CA PRO A 87 -9.55 23.47 -15.07
C PRO A 87 -8.11 23.55 -14.57
N SER A 88 -7.58 24.75 -14.33
CA SER A 88 -6.24 24.98 -13.76
C SER A 88 -6.24 25.05 -12.23
N ASN A 89 -7.38 24.89 -11.56
CA ASN A 89 -7.44 24.97 -10.10
C ASN A 89 -6.81 23.73 -9.44
N ALA A 90 -5.60 23.91 -8.89
CA ALA A 90 -4.87 22.85 -8.21
C ALA A 90 -5.57 22.36 -6.92
N GLN A 91 -6.30 23.23 -6.21
CA GLN A 91 -6.99 22.87 -4.97
C GLN A 91 -8.15 21.92 -5.24
N PHE A 92 -8.92 22.13 -6.33
CA PHE A 92 -9.94 21.18 -6.74
C PHE A 92 -9.35 19.80 -7.07
N LYS A 93 -8.26 19.78 -7.85
CA LYS A 93 -7.57 18.54 -8.22
C LYS A 93 -7.03 17.79 -7.00
N LEU A 94 -6.33 18.49 -6.10
CA LEU A 94 -5.76 17.90 -4.89
C LEU A 94 -6.85 17.36 -3.95
N LEU A 95 -7.97 18.06 -3.82
CA LEU A 95 -9.08 17.61 -2.97
C LEU A 95 -9.85 16.45 -3.60
N LEU A 96 -10.04 16.44 -4.93
CA LEU A 96 -10.56 15.27 -5.65
C LEU A 96 -9.64 14.07 -5.45
N ILE A 97 -8.32 14.22 -5.60
CA ILE A 97 -7.34 13.15 -5.34
C ILE A 97 -7.53 12.60 -3.93
N ARG A 98 -7.62 13.48 -2.93
CA ARG A 98 -7.81 13.08 -1.52
C ARG A 98 -9.09 12.28 -1.33
N ILE A 99 -10.23 12.76 -1.85
CA ILE A 99 -11.53 12.12 -1.68
C ILE A 99 -11.58 10.78 -2.43
N TYR A 100 -11.12 10.74 -3.68
CA TYR A 100 -11.06 9.49 -4.45
C TYR A 100 -10.19 8.43 -3.76
N CYS A 101 -9.03 8.82 -3.21
CA CYS A 101 -8.22 7.91 -2.39
C CYS A 101 -8.94 7.44 -1.13
N MET A 102 -9.68 8.30 -0.42
CA MET A 102 -10.47 7.90 0.75
C MET A 102 -11.62 6.94 0.38
N LEU A 103 -12.16 7.06 -0.83
CA LEU A 103 -13.12 6.11 -1.39
C LEU A 103 -12.46 4.87 -2.00
N GLY A 104 -11.12 4.76 -2.05
CA GLY A 104 -10.42 3.63 -2.66
C GLY A 104 -10.41 3.59 -4.19
N ALA A 105 -10.82 4.68 -4.87
CA ALA A 105 -10.78 4.79 -6.32
C ALA A 105 -9.48 5.49 -6.75
N PHE A 106 -8.57 4.78 -7.40
CA PHE A 106 -7.26 5.31 -7.76
C PHE A 106 -7.11 5.66 -9.25
N GLU A 107 -7.87 5.05 -10.15
CA GLU A 107 -7.82 5.38 -11.58
C GLU A 107 -7.98 6.89 -11.86
N PRO A 108 -9.02 7.60 -11.33
CA PRO A 108 -9.15 9.05 -11.55
C PRO A 108 -8.03 9.87 -10.90
N VAL A 109 -7.37 9.34 -9.86
CA VAL A 109 -6.27 10.01 -9.16
C VAL A 109 -5.06 10.18 -10.07
N VAL A 110 -4.77 9.18 -10.91
CA VAL A 110 -3.65 9.24 -11.87
C VAL A 110 -3.85 10.34 -12.90
N GLU A 111 -5.07 10.47 -13.43
CA GLU A 111 -5.42 11.52 -14.40
C GLU A 111 -5.33 12.92 -13.77
N LEU A 112 -5.91 13.08 -12.58
CA LEU A 112 -5.89 14.34 -11.85
C LEU A 112 -4.46 14.77 -11.50
N TYR A 113 -3.64 13.85 -11.01
CA TYR A 113 -2.24 14.14 -10.67
C TYR A 113 -1.41 14.46 -11.92
N SER A 114 -1.62 13.75 -13.02
CA SER A 114 -0.97 14.05 -14.29
C SER A 114 -1.35 15.46 -14.79
N SER A 115 -2.61 15.86 -14.59
CA SER A 115 -3.10 17.20 -14.95
C SER A 115 -2.60 18.33 -14.04
N LEU A 116 -2.03 18.01 -12.87
CA LEU A 116 -1.30 18.99 -12.04
C LEU A 116 0.07 19.33 -12.62
N ASP A 117 0.58 18.50 -13.54
CA ASP A 117 1.91 18.64 -14.15
C ASP A 117 3.03 18.76 -13.09
N ALA A 118 2.97 17.90 -12.07
CA ALA A 118 3.92 17.87 -10.96
C ALA A 118 5.32 17.52 -11.46
N LYS A 119 6.30 18.41 -11.21
CA LYS A 119 7.68 18.31 -11.71
C LYS A 119 8.72 18.39 -10.60
N HIS A 120 9.86 17.76 -10.85
CA HIS A 120 11.08 17.85 -10.03
C HIS A 120 10.78 17.67 -8.53
N ILE A 121 11.06 18.69 -7.71
CA ILE A 121 10.90 18.66 -6.26
C ILE A 121 9.49 18.29 -5.80
N GLN A 122 8.47 18.52 -6.64
CA GLN A 122 7.10 18.13 -6.34
C GLN A 122 6.92 16.62 -6.22
N HIS A 123 7.78 15.81 -6.85
CA HIS A 123 7.77 14.36 -6.62
C HIS A 123 8.15 13.99 -5.20
N ASP A 124 8.94 14.80 -4.47
CA ASP A 124 9.24 14.58 -3.05
C ASP A 124 8.15 15.15 -2.13
N THR A 125 7.60 16.32 -2.48
CA THR A 125 6.67 17.02 -1.60
C THR A 125 5.22 16.56 -1.72
N ILE A 126 4.74 16.22 -2.92
CA ILE A 126 3.34 15.81 -3.17
C ILE A 126 3.21 14.43 -3.84
N GLY A 127 4.31 13.80 -4.25
CA GLY A 127 4.32 12.47 -4.88
C GLY A 127 3.74 11.36 -3.99
N TYR A 128 3.78 11.54 -2.67
CA TYR A 128 3.17 10.63 -1.70
C TYR A 128 1.66 10.44 -1.91
N LEU A 129 0.98 11.39 -2.55
CA LEU A 129 -0.44 11.30 -2.90
C LEU A 129 -0.73 10.19 -3.93
N LEU A 130 0.29 9.76 -4.70
CA LEU A 130 0.19 8.61 -5.60
C LEU A 130 0.72 7.33 -4.95
N THR A 131 1.98 7.35 -4.52
CA THR A 131 2.72 6.12 -4.21
C THR A 131 2.19 5.41 -2.98
N ARG A 132 1.49 6.12 -2.08
CA ARG A 132 0.82 5.53 -0.92
C ARG A 132 -0.35 4.63 -1.31
N TYR A 133 -1.14 5.06 -2.29
CA TYR A 133 -2.46 4.49 -2.55
C TYR A 133 -2.48 3.53 -3.73
N ALA A 134 -1.59 3.72 -4.71
CA ALA A 134 -1.59 2.94 -5.95
C ALA A 134 -1.58 1.42 -5.70
N THR A 135 -0.56 0.92 -4.98
CA THR A 135 -0.47 -0.50 -4.63
C THR A 135 -1.56 -0.90 -3.64
N ALA A 136 -1.90 -0.02 -2.69
CA ALA A 136 -2.87 -0.28 -1.63
C ALA A 136 -4.27 -0.60 -2.16
N PHE A 137 -4.62 -0.04 -3.32
CA PHE A 137 -5.88 -0.27 -4.00
C PHE A 137 -5.75 -1.19 -5.23
N GLY A 138 -4.66 -1.95 -5.34
CA GLY A 138 -4.53 -3.00 -6.36
C GLY A 138 -4.24 -2.52 -7.78
N HIS A 139 -3.89 -1.24 -7.97
CA HIS A 139 -3.49 -0.69 -9.26
C HIS A 139 -1.98 -0.81 -9.46
N TYR A 140 -1.50 -2.04 -9.72
CA TYR A 140 -0.08 -2.35 -9.78
C TYR A 140 0.64 -1.67 -10.94
N ALA A 141 0.00 -1.55 -12.10
CA ALA A 141 0.56 -0.83 -13.24
C ALA A 141 0.81 0.66 -12.91
N ALA A 142 -0.20 1.31 -12.33
CA ALA A 142 -0.10 2.71 -11.91
C ALA A 142 0.90 2.90 -10.76
N ALA A 143 0.99 1.94 -9.84
CA ALA A 143 1.98 1.93 -8.77
C ALA A 143 3.41 1.86 -9.30
N SER A 144 3.65 0.95 -10.24
CA SER A 144 4.92 0.75 -10.94
C SER A 144 5.37 2.05 -11.61
N GLN A 145 4.47 2.70 -12.36
CA GLN A 145 4.73 3.96 -13.03
C GLN A 145 5.01 5.10 -12.05
N SER A 146 4.21 5.22 -10.99
CA SER A 146 4.36 6.25 -9.95
C SER A 146 5.70 6.14 -9.24
N CYS A 147 6.11 4.92 -8.87
CA CYS A 147 7.42 4.68 -8.27
C CYS A 147 8.55 5.03 -9.24
N ASN A 148 8.42 4.66 -10.52
CA ASN A 148 9.44 4.97 -11.53
C ASN A 148 9.59 6.47 -11.78
N PHE A 149 8.52 7.27 -11.68
CA PHE A 149 8.64 8.72 -11.78
C PHE A 149 9.39 9.32 -10.60
N ALA A 150 9.04 8.92 -9.36
CA ALA A 150 9.72 9.39 -8.17
C ALA A 150 11.20 8.96 -8.12
N LEU A 151 11.53 7.69 -8.40
CA LEU A 151 12.92 7.21 -8.43
C LEU A 151 13.77 7.92 -9.49
N ARG A 152 13.21 8.16 -10.69
CA ARG A 152 13.90 8.94 -11.72
C ARG A 152 14.26 10.33 -11.21
N PHE A 153 13.34 11.01 -10.53
CA PHE A 153 13.64 12.31 -9.91
C PHE A 153 14.77 12.21 -8.87
N PHE A 154 14.71 11.28 -7.92
CA PHE A 154 15.73 11.19 -6.87
C PHE A 154 17.12 10.85 -7.43
N HIS A 155 17.22 9.91 -8.37
CA HIS A 155 18.49 9.55 -9.00
C HIS A 155 19.05 10.65 -9.90
N SER A 156 18.21 11.33 -10.69
CA SER A 156 18.62 12.51 -11.45
C SER A 156 19.13 13.60 -10.51
N ASN A 157 18.40 13.90 -9.44
CA ASN A 157 18.78 14.93 -8.48
C ASN A 157 20.14 14.66 -7.80
N GLN A 158 20.46 13.39 -7.50
CA GLN A 158 21.76 13.01 -6.95
C GLN A 158 22.92 13.39 -7.87
N LYS A 159 22.74 13.17 -9.17
CA LYS A 159 23.71 13.53 -10.21
C LYS A 159 23.76 15.04 -10.43
N ASP A 160 22.61 15.66 -10.67
CA ASP A 160 22.50 17.07 -11.05
C ASP A 160 22.98 17.99 -9.93
N THR A 161 22.57 17.73 -8.67
CA THR A 161 23.02 18.54 -7.53
C THR A 161 24.53 18.47 -7.34
N SER A 162 25.14 17.31 -7.59
CA SER A 162 26.59 17.16 -7.51
C SER A 162 27.31 17.97 -8.58
N GLU A 163 26.75 18.06 -9.79
CA GLU A 163 27.26 18.94 -10.85
C GLU A 163 27.11 20.42 -10.51
N TYR A 164 25.96 20.84 -9.96
CA TYR A 164 25.75 22.23 -9.55
C TYR A 164 26.68 22.66 -8.41
N ILE A 165 27.07 21.75 -7.52
CA ILE A 165 28.11 22.01 -6.50
C ILE A 165 29.47 22.29 -7.18
N ILE A 166 29.84 21.51 -8.20
CA ILE A 166 31.07 21.73 -8.97
C ILE A 166 31.02 23.07 -9.70
N GLN A 167 29.87 23.41 -10.30
CA GLN A 167 29.68 24.69 -10.97
C GLN A 167 29.77 25.88 -10.00
N ALA A 168 29.26 25.74 -8.76
CA ALA A 168 29.37 26.77 -7.74
C ALA A 168 30.83 27.14 -7.43
N TYR A 169 31.74 26.16 -7.40
CA TYR A 169 33.18 26.42 -7.30
C TYR A 169 33.71 27.18 -8.52
N LYS A 170 33.29 26.81 -9.73
CA LYS A 170 33.75 27.46 -10.98
C LYS A 170 33.30 28.91 -11.09
N TYR A 171 32.09 29.22 -10.66
CA TYR A 171 31.50 30.57 -10.75
C TYR A 171 31.70 31.43 -9.49
N GLY A 172 32.46 30.93 -8.49
CA GLY A 172 32.76 31.68 -7.27
C GLY A 172 31.59 31.83 -6.29
N ALA A 173 30.54 31.00 -6.40
CA ALA A 173 29.38 31.02 -5.52
C ALA A 173 29.63 30.23 -4.22
N PHE A 174 30.73 30.51 -3.52
CA PHE A 174 31.18 29.70 -2.39
C PHE A 174 30.19 29.65 -1.21
N GLU A 175 29.44 30.73 -0.99
CA GLU A 175 28.42 30.81 0.05
C GLU A 175 27.24 29.85 -0.18
N LYS A 176 26.99 29.43 -1.42
CA LYS A 176 25.89 28.51 -1.77
C LYS A 176 26.26 27.03 -1.69
N ILE A 177 27.55 26.72 -1.60
CA ILE A 177 28.02 25.33 -1.53
C ILE A 177 27.48 24.60 -0.27
N PRO A 178 27.52 25.18 0.94
CA PRO A 178 26.91 24.56 2.12
C PRO A 178 25.40 24.33 1.95
N GLU A 179 24.68 25.28 1.33
CA GLU A 179 23.24 25.15 1.05
C GLU A 179 22.96 23.99 0.08
N PHE A 180 23.74 23.84 -0.99
CA PHE A 180 23.61 22.73 -1.93
C PHE A 180 23.93 21.38 -1.31
N ILE A 181 24.93 21.31 -0.44
CA ILE A 181 25.25 20.08 0.31
C ILE A 181 24.10 19.74 1.26
N ALA A 182 23.57 20.72 1.99
CA ALA A 182 22.44 20.51 2.89
C ALA A 182 21.18 20.04 2.13
N PHE A 183 20.88 20.65 0.99
CA PHE A 183 19.78 20.25 0.11
C PHE A 183 19.96 18.82 -0.42
N ARG A 184 21.15 18.48 -0.93
CA ARG A 184 21.47 17.13 -1.39
C ARG A 184 21.27 16.10 -0.29
N ASN A 185 21.80 16.37 0.89
CA ASN A 185 21.70 15.46 2.04
C ASN A 185 20.24 15.30 2.48
N ARG A 186 19.45 16.39 2.50
CA ARG A 186 18.03 16.37 2.82
C ARG A 186 17.21 15.51 1.85
N LEU A 187 17.51 15.59 0.55
CA LEU A 187 16.83 14.76 -0.45
C LEU A 187 17.27 13.31 -0.43
N ASN A 188 18.56 13.04 -0.22
CA ASN A 188 19.06 11.67 -0.09
C ASN A 188 18.53 10.98 1.17
N ALA A 189 18.24 11.74 2.22
CA ALA A 189 17.60 11.26 3.44
C ALA A 189 16.07 11.39 3.42
N SER A 190 15.44 11.63 2.26
CA SER A 190 13.98 11.74 2.18
C SER A 190 13.29 10.44 2.61
N LEU A 191 12.29 10.57 3.48
CA LEU A 191 11.36 9.51 3.84
C LEU A 191 10.66 8.96 2.58
N HIS A 192 10.19 9.84 1.70
CA HIS A 192 9.49 9.44 0.50
C HIS A 192 10.41 8.65 -0.45
N PHE A 193 11.68 9.03 -0.55
CA PHE A 193 12.65 8.27 -1.35
C PHE A 193 12.81 6.84 -0.84
N ALA A 194 13.00 6.68 0.48
CA ALA A 194 13.11 5.36 1.10
C ALA A 194 11.84 4.52 0.90
N GLN A 195 10.65 5.11 1.09
CA GLN A 195 9.36 4.46 0.85
C GLN A 195 9.21 3.98 -0.59
N VAL A 196 9.43 4.86 -1.56
CA VAL A 196 9.28 4.53 -2.99
C VAL A 196 10.25 3.43 -3.39
N ARG A 197 11.49 3.47 -2.89
CA ARG A 197 12.48 2.45 -3.20
C ARG A 197 12.07 1.08 -2.66
N THR A 198 11.67 1.01 -1.38
CA THR A 198 11.22 -0.24 -0.76
C THR A 198 9.98 -0.79 -1.45
N GLU A 199 8.97 0.06 -1.71
CA GLU A 199 7.74 -0.38 -2.38
C GLU A 199 7.98 -0.76 -3.84
N ARG A 200 8.91 -0.10 -4.57
CA ARG A 200 9.29 -0.52 -5.91
C ARG A 200 9.87 -1.94 -5.91
N MET A 201 10.82 -2.21 -5.02
CA MET A 201 11.46 -3.53 -4.91
C MET A 201 10.45 -4.61 -4.52
N LEU A 202 9.57 -4.31 -3.57
CA LEU A 202 8.49 -5.23 -3.18
C LEU A 202 7.51 -5.48 -4.33
N LEU A 203 7.17 -4.45 -5.10
CA LEU A 203 6.30 -4.55 -6.27
C LEU A 203 6.93 -5.38 -7.39
N ASP A 204 8.23 -5.23 -7.65
CA ASP A 204 8.96 -6.03 -8.64
C ASP A 204 8.97 -7.52 -8.26
N LEU A 205 9.24 -7.83 -6.99
CA LEU A 205 9.10 -9.18 -6.47
C LEU A 205 7.65 -9.68 -6.63
N LEU A 206 6.68 -8.87 -6.21
CA LEU A 206 5.26 -9.21 -6.25
C LEU A 206 4.74 -9.50 -7.66
N LEU A 207 5.25 -8.83 -8.70
CA LEU A 207 4.77 -8.99 -10.07
C LEU A 207 5.55 -10.03 -10.88
N GLU A 208 6.84 -10.24 -10.60
CA GLU A 208 7.73 -11.01 -11.48
C GLU A 208 8.33 -12.26 -10.83
N ALA A 209 8.69 -12.19 -9.54
CA ALA A 209 9.43 -13.28 -8.88
C ALA A 209 8.59 -14.56 -8.77
N ASN A 210 9.16 -15.68 -9.21
CA ASN A 210 8.53 -16.99 -9.39
C ASN A 210 7.26 -16.98 -10.29
N ILE A 211 7.14 -16.00 -11.19
CA ILE A 211 6.20 -15.99 -12.32
C ILE A 211 6.99 -16.02 -13.62
N SER A 212 7.84 -15.01 -13.85
CA SER A 212 8.65 -14.86 -15.06
C SER A 212 10.13 -15.08 -14.79
N THR A 213 10.61 -14.68 -13.61
CA THR A 213 12.00 -14.81 -13.16
C THR A 213 12.06 -15.56 -11.84
N SER A 214 13.17 -16.24 -11.54
CA SER A 214 13.32 -16.88 -10.23
C SER A 214 13.52 -15.82 -9.14
N LEU A 215 13.05 -16.09 -7.92
CA LEU A 215 13.25 -15.18 -6.78
C LEU A 215 14.72 -14.78 -6.59
N GLU A 216 15.65 -15.73 -6.74
CA GLU A 216 17.09 -15.48 -6.61
C GLU A 216 17.61 -14.49 -7.67
N GLU A 217 17.16 -14.64 -8.91
CA GLU A 217 17.54 -13.75 -10.01
C GLU A 217 16.98 -12.33 -9.81
N SER A 218 15.72 -12.21 -9.39
CA SER A 218 15.11 -10.92 -9.07
C SER A 218 15.85 -10.20 -7.93
N ILE A 219 16.24 -10.94 -6.87
CA ILE A 219 17.01 -10.38 -5.74
C ILE A 219 18.39 -9.89 -6.20
N LYS A 220 19.09 -10.68 -7.03
CA LYS A 220 20.40 -10.32 -7.57
C LYS A 220 20.33 -9.09 -8.48
N SER A 221 19.34 -9.01 -9.36
CA SER A 221 19.20 -7.87 -10.28
C SER A 221 18.91 -6.55 -9.56
N MET A 222 18.20 -6.61 -8.43
CA MET A 222 17.91 -5.45 -7.57
C MET A 222 19.05 -5.07 -6.62
N GLY A 223 20.12 -5.88 -6.52
CA GLY A 223 21.20 -5.68 -5.56
C GLY A 223 20.73 -5.75 -4.10
N LEU A 224 19.68 -6.53 -3.82
CA LEU A 224 19.14 -6.69 -2.46
C LEU A 224 20.10 -7.50 -1.59
N SER A 225 20.39 -6.97 -0.40
CA SER A 225 21.21 -7.64 0.61
C SER A 225 20.37 -8.03 1.81
N LEU A 226 20.71 -9.18 2.42
CA LEU A 226 20.16 -9.59 3.70
C LEU A 226 20.73 -8.74 4.85
N GLU A 227 22.01 -8.38 4.78
CA GLU A 227 22.77 -7.76 5.87
C GLU A 227 22.77 -6.23 5.80
N GLU A 228 22.89 -5.70 4.58
CA GLU A 228 23.02 -4.26 4.35
C GLU A 228 21.64 -3.62 4.13
N ASP A 229 21.49 -2.42 4.69
CA ASP A 229 20.33 -1.55 4.51
C ASP A 229 20.85 -0.15 4.32
N ASP A 230 20.39 0.50 3.25
CA ASP A 230 20.84 1.82 2.85
C ASP A 230 19.83 2.93 3.15
N ILE A 231 18.79 2.61 3.92
CA ILE A 231 17.89 3.60 4.48
C ILE A 231 18.61 4.34 5.63
N PRO A 232 18.70 5.69 5.56
CA PRO A 232 19.37 6.48 6.60
C PRO A 232 18.47 6.70 7.82
N TRP A 233 18.15 5.62 8.55
CA TRP A 233 17.15 5.60 9.64
C TRP A 233 17.28 6.72 10.67
N LYS A 234 18.50 7.20 10.95
CA LYS A 234 18.78 8.25 11.95
C LYS A 234 18.52 9.66 11.42
N ASP A 235 18.66 9.85 10.11
CA ASP A 235 18.66 11.17 9.46
C ASP A 235 17.45 11.39 8.54
N LEU A 236 16.49 10.45 8.54
CA LEU A 236 15.27 10.50 7.74
C LEU A 236 14.57 11.87 7.84
N ARG A 237 14.21 12.42 6.68
CA ARG A 237 13.56 13.72 6.53
C ARG A 237 12.19 13.56 5.91
N ASP A 238 11.16 14.00 6.62
CA ASP A 238 9.84 14.17 6.04
C ASP A 238 9.78 15.50 5.28
N ASN A 239 9.78 15.41 3.96
CA ASN A 239 9.70 16.57 3.07
C ASN A 239 8.29 16.73 2.47
N ARG A 240 7.32 15.90 2.88
CA ARG A 240 5.95 15.96 2.36
C ARG A 240 5.34 17.32 2.68
N ASP A 241 4.68 17.93 1.71
CA ASP A 241 3.87 19.11 1.93
C ASP A 241 2.51 18.69 2.50
N LEU A 242 2.40 18.80 3.82
CA LEU A 242 1.17 18.52 4.58
C LEU A 242 0.27 19.77 4.71
N THR A 243 0.58 20.83 3.95
CA THR A 243 -0.11 22.13 3.96
C THR A 243 -0.49 22.61 2.56
N VAL A 244 -0.33 21.76 1.54
CA VAL A 244 -0.64 22.08 0.15
C VAL A 244 -2.13 22.37 -0.08
N LEU A 245 -3.00 21.72 0.71
CA LEU A 245 -4.43 21.98 0.70
C LEU A 245 -4.74 23.22 1.54
N PHE A 246 -5.49 24.17 0.96
CA PHE A 246 -5.95 25.34 1.69
C PHE A 246 -6.82 24.91 2.86
N ASN A 247 -6.56 25.51 4.02
CA ASN A 247 -7.33 25.26 5.21
C ASN A 247 -7.77 26.59 5.83
N TRP A 248 -9.08 26.74 6.00
CA TRP A 248 -9.71 27.88 6.69
C TRP A 248 -10.37 27.46 8.00
N ASP A 249 -10.04 26.29 8.53
CA ASP A 249 -10.48 25.84 9.84
C ASP A 249 -9.85 26.70 10.95
N PRO A 250 -10.50 26.75 12.13
CA PRO A 250 -9.93 27.36 13.31
C PRO A 250 -8.54 26.77 13.62
N LYS A 251 -7.68 27.59 14.22
CA LYS A 251 -6.28 27.21 14.49
C LYS A 251 -6.16 25.93 15.31
N GLU A 252 -7.15 25.65 16.15
CA GLU A 252 -7.23 24.47 17.02
C GLU A 252 -7.52 23.18 16.23
N LYS A 253 -8.18 23.27 15.07
CA LYS A 253 -8.46 22.13 14.17
C LYS A 253 -7.40 21.94 13.08
N ASN A 254 -6.44 22.85 12.96
CA ASN A 254 -5.36 22.73 11.98
C ASN A 254 -4.34 21.63 12.36
N ILE A 255 -3.49 21.26 11.40
CA ILE A 255 -2.38 20.35 11.64
C ILE A 255 -1.44 20.94 12.70
N SER A 256 -1.23 20.21 13.80
CA SER A 256 -0.29 20.59 14.87
C SER A 256 1.10 20.00 14.61
N GLU A 257 2.12 20.51 15.29
CA GLU A 257 3.45 19.91 15.27
C GLU A 257 3.45 18.49 15.83
N GLU A 258 2.55 18.17 16.76
CA GLU A 258 2.35 16.81 17.26
C GLU A 258 1.81 15.89 16.16
N HIS A 259 0.82 16.34 15.37
CA HIS A 259 0.32 15.57 14.22
C HIS A 259 1.44 15.28 13.21
N ARG A 260 2.31 16.26 12.92
CA ARG A 260 3.48 16.07 12.04
C ARG A 260 4.44 15.03 12.61
N LYS A 261 4.78 15.14 13.90
CA LYS A 261 5.68 14.22 14.58
C LYS A 261 5.11 12.79 14.58
N TYR A 262 3.84 12.63 14.92
CA TYR A 262 3.19 11.33 14.94
C TYR A 262 3.08 10.72 13.55
N SER A 263 2.77 11.53 12.53
CA SER A 263 2.77 11.03 11.15
C SER A 263 4.15 10.51 10.74
N LEU A 264 5.23 11.23 11.05
CA LEU A 264 6.58 10.77 10.78
C LEU A 264 6.93 9.47 11.55
N GLU A 265 6.55 9.38 12.83
CA GLU A 265 6.76 8.17 13.65
C GLU A 265 6.02 6.97 13.06
N GLU A 266 4.77 7.16 12.63
CA GLU A 266 3.95 6.12 12.02
C GLU A 266 4.54 5.66 10.68
N GLU A 267 4.86 6.58 9.78
CA GLU A 267 5.44 6.27 8.46
C GLU A 267 6.81 5.61 8.55
N THR A 268 7.63 6.02 9.52
CA THR A 268 8.95 5.40 9.77
C THR A 268 8.78 3.98 10.28
N THR A 269 7.82 3.75 11.17
CA THR A 269 7.50 2.41 11.70
C THR A 269 7.00 1.51 10.58
N TRP A 270 6.07 2.01 9.76
CA TRP A 270 5.55 1.29 8.61
C TRP A 270 6.66 0.95 7.60
N LEU A 271 7.48 1.94 7.21
CA LEU A 271 8.63 1.74 6.34
C LEU A 271 9.59 0.67 6.89
N ARG A 272 9.83 0.66 8.20
CA ARG A 272 10.69 -0.34 8.86
C ARG A 272 10.11 -1.75 8.78
N ILE A 273 8.80 -1.92 8.96
CA ILE A 273 8.12 -3.20 8.75
C ILE A 273 8.32 -3.68 7.30
N ARG A 274 8.13 -2.78 6.33
CA ARG A 274 8.26 -3.09 4.89
C ARG A 274 9.70 -3.42 4.49
N SER A 275 10.68 -2.64 4.95
CA SER A 275 12.11 -2.89 4.70
C SER A 275 12.57 -4.21 5.32
N LEU A 276 12.20 -4.49 6.57
CA LEU A 276 12.53 -5.77 7.22
C LEU A 276 11.89 -6.95 6.50
N THR A 277 10.64 -6.82 6.04
CA THR A 277 9.96 -7.84 5.23
C THR A 277 10.73 -8.10 3.93
N LEU A 278 11.11 -7.04 3.20
CA LEU A 278 11.90 -7.13 1.97
C LEU A 278 13.25 -7.85 2.20
N ARG A 279 13.96 -7.52 3.28
CA ARG A 279 15.23 -8.14 3.65
C ARG A 279 15.07 -9.60 4.08
N LEU A 280 14.00 -9.94 4.78
CA LEU A 280 13.72 -11.34 5.13
C LEU A 280 13.41 -12.18 3.89
N ILE A 281 12.67 -11.62 2.91
CA ILE A 281 12.45 -12.26 1.61
C ILE A 281 13.77 -12.45 0.85
N SER A 282 14.66 -11.45 0.88
CA SER A 282 15.96 -11.53 0.20
C SER A 282 16.88 -12.63 0.76
N GLY A 283 16.67 -13.02 2.02
CA GLY A 283 17.38 -14.12 2.66
C GLY A 283 16.98 -15.53 2.18
N LEU A 284 15.77 -15.72 1.63
CA LEU A 284 15.24 -17.05 1.31
C LEU A 284 16.14 -17.87 0.37
N PRO A 285 16.62 -17.34 -0.79
CA PRO A 285 17.47 -18.11 -1.68
C PRO A 285 18.83 -18.44 -1.06
N ALA A 286 19.31 -17.60 -0.14
CA ALA A 286 20.62 -17.76 0.49
C ALA A 286 20.66 -18.89 1.53
N LEU A 287 19.50 -19.41 1.94
CA LEU A 287 19.32 -20.49 2.91
C LEU A 287 19.14 -21.89 2.28
N GLY A 288 19.29 -22.03 0.96
CA GLY A 288 19.02 -23.28 0.24
C GLY A 288 19.80 -24.51 0.73
N HIS A 289 19.26 -25.70 0.44
CA HIS A 289 19.80 -27.00 0.88
C HIS A 289 21.26 -27.21 0.45
N SER A 290 22.17 -27.43 1.41
CA SER A 290 23.56 -27.79 1.13
C SER A 290 23.72 -29.31 1.16
N SER A 291 23.92 -29.93 -0.01
CA SER A 291 24.10 -31.38 -0.15
C SER A 291 25.50 -31.89 0.24
N GLN A 292 26.39 -31.03 0.76
CA GLN A 292 27.73 -31.43 1.20
C GLN A 292 27.68 -31.87 2.68
N PRO A 293 28.17 -33.09 3.02
CA PRO A 293 28.44 -33.38 4.43
C PRO A 293 29.47 -32.37 4.92
N LYS A 294 29.21 -31.70 6.04
CA LYS A 294 30.18 -30.84 6.74
C LYS A 294 31.33 -31.69 7.32
N ASN A 295 32.04 -32.43 6.47
CA ASN A 295 33.33 -33.00 6.81
C ASN A 295 34.38 -31.94 6.50
N SER A 296 34.91 -31.35 7.58
CA SER A 296 36.13 -30.54 7.60
C SER A 296 36.17 -29.32 6.68
N GLU A 297 35.38 -28.30 6.97
CA GLU A 297 35.83 -26.92 6.79
C GLU A 297 35.66 -26.19 8.12
N LYS A 298 36.66 -26.37 9.00
CA LYS A 298 37.06 -25.33 9.93
C LYS A 298 37.85 -24.28 9.14
N THR A 299 37.22 -23.63 8.17
CA THR A 299 37.69 -22.31 7.74
C THR A 299 37.25 -21.35 8.83
N THR A 300 38.24 -20.85 9.56
CA THR A 300 38.10 -19.81 10.56
C THR A 300 37.63 -18.52 9.88
N GLU A 301 36.33 -18.39 9.59
CA GLU A 301 35.68 -17.10 9.41
C GLU A 301 35.37 -16.55 10.81
N ASN A 302 36.41 -16.07 11.49
CA ASN A 302 36.25 -15.36 12.75
C ASN A 302 35.45 -14.08 12.48
N GLY A 303 34.16 -14.07 12.80
CA GLY A 303 33.37 -12.84 12.96
C GLY A 303 32.16 -12.63 12.04
N VAL A 304 31.87 -13.53 11.10
CA VAL A 304 30.66 -13.43 10.26
C VAL A 304 29.54 -14.25 10.89
N SER A 305 28.45 -13.57 11.29
CA SER A 305 27.23 -14.22 11.75
C SER A 305 26.72 -15.17 10.66
N SER A 306 26.26 -16.37 11.03
CA SER A 306 25.69 -17.27 10.01
C SER A 306 24.46 -16.61 9.37
N LYS A 307 24.20 -16.88 8.08
CA LYS A 307 23.07 -16.27 7.35
C LYS A 307 21.72 -16.48 8.06
N ILE A 308 21.53 -17.65 8.67
CA ILE A 308 20.32 -17.94 9.45
C ILE A 308 20.25 -17.12 10.74
N ASP A 309 21.38 -16.83 11.38
CA ASP A 309 21.42 -15.98 12.57
C ASP A 309 21.10 -14.52 12.23
N THR A 310 21.50 -14.05 11.04
CA THR A 310 21.07 -12.77 10.49
C THR A 310 19.55 -12.74 10.27
N VAL A 311 18.97 -13.78 9.64
CA VAL A 311 17.51 -13.90 9.46
C VAL A 311 16.77 -13.88 10.80
N ARG A 312 17.23 -14.65 11.80
CA ARG A 312 16.64 -14.66 13.15
C ARG A 312 16.75 -13.31 13.84
N THR A 313 17.85 -12.58 13.62
CA THR A 313 18.04 -11.23 14.16
C THR A 313 17.07 -10.25 13.52
N LEU A 314 16.90 -10.28 12.20
CA LEU A 314 15.92 -9.45 11.49
C LEU A 314 14.48 -9.79 11.88
N LEU A 315 14.16 -11.06 12.12
CA LEU A 315 12.85 -11.49 12.59
C LEU A 315 12.54 -10.90 13.96
N ARG A 316 13.50 -10.93 14.90
CA ARG A 316 13.36 -10.25 16.21
C ARG A 316 13.16 -8.73 16.05
N GLN A 317 13.90 -8.10 15.16
CA GLN A 317 13.70 -6.67 14.87
C GLN A 317 12.32 -6.39 14.28
N LEU A 318 11.79 -7.29 13.47
CA LEU A 318 10.44 -7.18 12.93
C LEU A 318 9.40 -7.30 14.05
N ASP A 319 9.52 -8.28 14.95
CA ASP A 319 8.64 -8.40 16.11
C ASP A 319 8.68 -7.16 17.01
N ASP A 320 9.87 -6.63 17.29
CA ASP A 320 10.05 -5.41 18.08
C ASP A 320 9.38 -4.20 17.42
N THR A 321 9.54 -4.07 16.11
CA THR A 321 8.93 -2.99 15.32
C THR A 321 7.41 -3.13 15.30
N VAL A 322 6.87 -4.34 15.12
CA VAL A 322 5.44 -4.62 15.12
C VAL A 322 4.82 -4.36 16.50
N ARG A 323 5.49 -4.75 17.59
CA ARG A 323 5.05 -4.41 18.96
C ARG A 323 5.01 -2.91 19.18
N SER A 324 6.04 -2.19 18.72
CA SER A 324 6.10 -0.72 18.80
C SER A 324 4.98 -0.06 18.00
N GLY A 325 4.71 -0.56 16.78
CA GLY A 325 3.59 -0.10 15.95
C GLY A 325 2.23 -0.35 16.58
N LYS A 326 1.99 -1.54 17.16
CA LYS A 326 0.75 -1.84 17.90
C LYS A 326 0.56 -0.91 19.09
N TRP A 327 1.62 -0.63 19.85
CA TRP A 327 1.57 0.33 20.95
C TRP A 327 1.29 1.76 20.46
N PHE A 328 1.89 2.17 19.34
CA PHE A 328 1.61 3.46 18.73
C PHE A 328 0.12 3.61 18.38
N LEU A 329 -0.49 2.59 17.78
CA LEU A 329 -1.91 2.63 17.40
C LEU A 329 -2.87 2.70 18.60
N GLN A 330 -2.46 2.24 19.79
CA GLN A 330 -3.26 2.40 21.01
C GLN A 330 -3.45 3.87 21.41
N LYS A 331 -2.63 4.79 20.88
CA LYS A 331 -2.80 6.24 21.09
C LYS A 331 -4.06 6.80 20.39
N ASN A 332 -4.65 6.05 19.44
CA ASN A 332 -5.87 6.42 18.69
C ASN A 332 -5.85 7.86 18.15
N ILE A 333 -4.75 8.19 17.46
CA ILE A 333 -4.50 9.54 16.95
C ILE A 333 -5.46 9.83 15.79
N GLN A 334 -6.18 10.94 15.89
CA GLN A 334 -7.10 11.39 14.85
C GLN A 334 -6.45 12.53 14.06
N TYR A 335 -6.10 12.27 12.80
CA TYR A 335 -5.54 13.30 11.93
C TYR A 335 -6.65 14.16 11.31
N PRO A 336 -6.44 15.48 11.16
CA PRO A 336 -7.33 16.32 10.37
C PRO A 336 -7.45 15.80 8.93
N VAL A 337 -8.63 15.96 8.32
CA VAL A 337 -8.94 15.47 6.97
C VAL A 337 -7.95 15.97 5.92
N LEU A 338 -7.61 17.26 6.01
CA LEU A 338 -6.64 17.96 5.15
C LEU A 338 -5.19 17.78 5.62
N GLY A 339 -4.96 17.03 6.70
CA GLY A 339 -3.65 16.72 7.26
C GLY A 339 -3.04 15.43 6.69
N PRO A 340 -2.00 14.89 7.34
CA PRO A 340 -1.33 13.68 6.88
C PRO A 340 -2.32 12.51 6.87
N PRO A 341 -2.36 11.70 5.81
CA PRO A 341 -3.12 10.46 5.86
C PRO A 341 -2.48 9.47 6.85
N PRO A 342 -3.27 8.66 7.59
CA PRO A 342 -2.74 7.55 8.38
C PRO A 342 -2.14 6.47 7.48
N SER A 343 -1.17 5.72 7.99
CA SER A 343 -0.50 4.66 7.23
C SER A 343 -1.36 3.42 7.10
N ARG A 344 -0.91 2.48 6.27
CA ARG A 344 -1.51 1.15 6.12
C ARG A 344 -1.22 0.23 7.32
N MET A 345 -0.52 0.71 8.34
CA MET A 345 -0.06 -0.12 9.46
C MET A 345 -1.24 -0.68 10.28
N ALA A 346 -2.27 0.15 10.53
CA ALA A 346 -3.46 -0.30 11.26
C ALA A 346 -4.20 -1.41 10.50
N SER A 347 -4.54 -1.16 9.23
CA SER A 347 -5.21 -2.14 8.37
C SER A 347 -4.37 -3.40 8.14
N PHE A 348 -3.04 -3.29 8.10
CA PHE A 348 -2.13 -4.45 8.01
C PHE A 348 -2.16 -5.35 9.24
N PHE A 349 -2.36 -4.78 10.44
CA PHE A 349 -2.54 -5.57 11.66
C PHE A 349 -3.95 -6.15 11.76
N ASP A 350 -4.98 -5.35 11.46
CA ASP A 350 -6.37 -5.76 11.58
C ASP A 350 -6.76 -6.85 10.57
N SER A 351 -6.21 -6.79 9.35
CA SER A 351 -6.36 -7.85 8.35
C SER A 351 -5.79 -9.19 8.82
N GLY A 352 -4.82 -9.20 9.73
CA GLY A 352 -4.07 -10.39 10.13
C GLY A 352 -2.88 -10.70 9.21
N SER A 353 -2.63 -9.86 8.20
CA SER A 353 -1.51 -9.98 7.25
C SER A 353 -0.16 -10.07 7.97
N CYS A 354 0.06 -9.19 8.93
CA CYS A 354 1.28 -9.15 9.72
C CYS A 354 1.59 -10.47 10.44
N GLN A 355 0.59 -11.04 11.12
CA GLN A 355 0.76 -12.25 11.92
C GLN A 355 1.13 -13.46 11.03
N SER A 356 0.49 -13.57 9.86
CA SER A 356 0.80 -14.64 8.92
C SER A 356 2.19 -14.50 8.32
N GLN A 357 2.61 -13.28 7.96
CA GLN A 357 3.97 -13.06 7.46
C GLN A 357 5.05 -13.39 8.50
N ILE A 358 4.87 -12.97 9.77
CA ILE A 358 5.78 -13.35 10.85
C ILE A 358 5.83 -14.87 11.03
N SER A 359 4.67 -15.52 11.07
CA SER A 359 4.56 -16.99 11.21
C SER A 359 5.25 -17.72 10.06
N LEU A 360 5.20 -17.19 8.84
CA LEU A 360 5.92 -17.71 7.67
C LEU A 360 7.44 -17.59 7.82
N PHE A 361 7.95 -16.47 8.32
CA PHE A 361 9.40 -16.32 8.55
C PHE A 361 9.91 -17.18 9.71
N TYR A 362 9.09 -17.45 10.74
CA TYR A 362 9.40 -18.45 11.75
C TYR A 362 9.46 -19.86 11.16
N LEU A 363 8.52 -20.21 10.27
CA LEU A 363 8.53 -21.49 9.56
C LEU A 363 9.83 -21.69 8.75
N VAL A 364 10.36 -20.64 8.12
CA VAL A 364 11.67 -20.71 7.43
C VAL A 364 12.78 -21.16 8.39
N SER A 365 12.78 -20.65 9.62
CA SER A 365 13.77 -21.03 10.64
C SER A 365 13.62 -22.49 11.09
N GLU A 366 12.40 -22.98 11.25
CA GLU A 366 12.13 -24.39 11.62
C GLU A 366 12.51 -25.35 10.49
N ILE A 367 12.22 -25.00 9.22
CA ILE A 367 12.61 -25.79 8.05
C ILE A 367 14.15 -25.84 7.92
N TYR A 368 14.83 -24.72 8.17
CA TYR A 368 16.29 -24.70 8.19
C TYR A 368 16.86 -25.59 9.31
N GLU A 369 16.28 -25.55 10.51
CA GLU A 369 16.67 -26.42 11.63
C GLU A 369 16.51 -27.91 11.27
N LEU A 370 15.38 -28.27 10.64
CA LEU A 370 15.15 -29.63 10.13
C LEU A 370 16.22 -30.04 9.12
N ASP A 371 16.60 -29.14 8.21
CA ASP A 371 17.63 -29.44 7.21
C ASP A 371 18.99 -29.70 7.85
N THR A 372 19.35 -28.91 8.86
CA THR A 372 20.62 -29.05 9.57
C THR A 372 20.71 -30.30 10.45
N ASN A 373 19.61 -30.70 11.08
CA ASN A 373 19.56 -31.84 12.01
C ASN A 373 19.23 -33.16 11.29
N GLY A 374 18.69 -33.10 10.07
CA GLY A 374 18.28 -34.26 9.29
C GLY A 374 16.96 -34.87 9.78
N LEU A 375 16.41 -35.81 9.00
CA LEU A 375 15.06 -36.35 9.24
C LEU A 375 14.95 -37.40 10.36
N GLU A 376 16.03 -38.13 10.66
CA GLU A 376 15.96 -39.33 11.52
C GLU A 376 15.78 -38.97 13.01
N ASP A 377 16.39 -37.87 13.48
CA ASP A 377 16.36 -37.43 14.90
C ASP A 377 15.52 -36.16 15.16
N SER A 378 14.71 -35.73 14.19
CA SER A 378 14.01 -34.43 14.22
C SER A 378 12.49 -34.53 14.34
N THR A 379 11.96 -35.53 15.05
CA THR A 379 10.50 -35.76 15.15
C THR A 379 9.75 -34.56 15.74
N ALA A 380 10.29 -33.95 16.81
CA ALA A 380 9.70 -32.76 17.42
C ALA A 380 9.68 -31.55 16.46
N ILE A 381 10.75 -31.35 15.68
CA ILE A 381 10.82 -30.26 14.67
C ILE A 381 9.78 -30.49 13.57
N GLN A 382 9.64 -31.73 13.10
CA GLN A 382 8.63 -32.10 12.10
C GLN A 382 7.20 -31.86 12.59
N GLU A 383 6.91 -32.16 13.86
CA GLU A 383 5.62 -31.88 14.48
C GLU A 383 5.35 -30.37 14.59
N ARG A 384 6.36 -29.57 15.03
CA ARG A 384 6.26 -28.11 15.05
C ARG A 384 5.97 -27.54 13.66
N ILE A 385 6.70 -27.98 12.63
CA ILE A 385 6.47 -27.59 11.24
C ILE A 385 5.03 -27.93 10.80
N GLY A 386 4.56 -29.14 11.10
CA GLY A 386 3.18 -29.55 10.78
C GLY A 386 2.12 -28.67 11.45
N ASN A 387 2.32 -28.32 12.72
CA ASN A 387 1.44 -27.42 13.46
C ASN A 387 1.49 -25.99 12.89
N CYS A 388 2.68 -25.50 12.49
CA CYS A 388 2.84 -24.21 11.82
C CYS A 388 2.06 -24.17 10.50
N PHE A 389 2.15 -25.20 9.67
CA PHE A 389 1.37 -25.28 8.43
C PHE A 389 -0.14 -25.21 8.68
N LYS A 390 -0.64 -25.97 9.65
CA LYS A 390 -2.06 -25.96 10.00
C LYS A 390 -2.51 -24.59 10.50
N SER A 391 -1.77 -24.00 11.44
CA SER A 391 -2.08 -22.67 11.98
C SER A 391 -2.01 -21.58 10.90
N LEU A 392 -1.03 -21.64 10.00
CA LEU A 392 -0.93 -20.71 8.87
C LEU A 392 -2.15 -20.80 7.96
N LEU A 393 -2.63 -22.00 7.65
CA LEU A 393 -3.82 -22.16 6.81
C LEU A 393 -5.07 -21.59 7.48
N GLU A 394 -5.21 -21.75 8.80
CA GLU A 394 -6.28 -21.14 9.59
C GLU A 394 -6.20 -19.61 9.57
N GLN A 395 -5.00 -19.04 9.78
CA GLN A 395 -4.77 -17.59 9.71
C GLN A 395 -5.10 -17.01 8.33
N LEU A 396 -4.64 -17.65 7.26
CA LEU A 396 -4.94 -17.24 5.88
C LEU A 396 -6.44 -17.35 5.58
N THR A 397 -7.13 -18.35 6.14
CA THR A 397 -8.58 -18.47 6.01
C THR A 397 -9.31 -17.31 6.70
N ASP A 398 -8.84 -16.88 7.87
CA ASP A 398 -9.39 -15.73 8.58
C ASP A 398 -9.16 -14.41 7.80
N GLN A 399 -7.99 -14.24 7.18
CA GLN A 399 -7.72 -13.13 6.26
C GLN A 399 -8.71 -13.10 5.09
N VAL A 400 -8.96 -14.24 4.45
CA VAL A 400 -9.92 -14.35 3.35
C VAL A 400 -11.33 -14.00 3.83
N ASN A 401 -11.71 -14.37 5.05
CA ASN A 401 -13.02 -13.98 5.60
C ASN A 401 -13.15 -12.46 5.75
N LYS A 402 -12.07 -11.75 6.09
CA LYS A 402 -12.04 -10.27 6.16
C LYS A 402 -12.01 -9.58 4.79
N CYS A 403 -11.79 -10.35 3.72
CA CYS A 403 -11.88 -9.86 2.35
C CYS A 403 -13.30 -10.01 1.78
N LYS A 404 -14.24 -10.65 2.49
CA LYS A 404 -15.61 -10.85 1.99
C LYS A 404 -16.45 -9.58 2.15
N GLY A 405 -17.26 -9.30 1.14
CA GLY A 405 -18.25 -8.23 1.12
C GLY A 405 -18.42 -7.69 -0.29
N ASP A 406 -19.15 -6.58 -0.44
CA ASP A 406 -19.27 -5.85 -1.70
C ASP A 406 -18.46 -4.55 -1.64
N LEU A 407 -17.81 -4.17 -2.74
CA LEU A 407 -17.02 -2.94 -2.81
C LEU A 407 -17.88 -1.67 -2.84
N LEU A 408 -19.10 -1.78 -3.36
CA LEU A 408 -20.04 -0.70 -3.53
C LEU A 408 -21.46 -1.20 -3.26
N GLU A 409 -22.17 -0.57 -2.33
CA GLU A 409 -23.59 -0.80 -2.07
C GLU A 409 -24.43 0.37 -2.60
N ILE A 410 -25.58 0.05 -3.21
CA ILE A 410 -26.59 1.04 -3.63
C ILE A 410 -27.86 0.78 -2.82
N ARG A 411 -28.26 1.74 -1.98
CA ARG A 411 -29.51 1.65 -1.19
C ARG A 411 -30.29 2.96 -1.28
N GLU A 412 -31.53 2.90 -1.74
CA GLU A 412 -32.47 4.03 -1.75
C GLU A 412 -31.90 5.33 -2.37
N GLY A 413 -31.01 5.22 -3.36
CA GLY A 413 -30.35 6.37 -4.00
C GLY A 413 -29.10 6.90 -3.28
N SER A 414 -28.69 6.26 -2.19
CA SER A 414 -27.38 6.46 -1.54
C SER A 414 -26.37 5.42 -2.01
N PHE A 415 -25.10 5.84 -2.09
CA PHE A 415 -23.99 4.99 -2.50
C PHE A 415 -23.00 4.90 -1.34
N LYS A 416 -22.61 3.68 -0.98
CA LYS A 416 -21.63 3.44 0.07
C LYS A 416 -20.49 2.59 -0.45
N THR A 417 -19.26 3.07 -0.26
CA THR A 417 -18.04 2.36 -0.66
C THR A 417 -17.41 1.63 0.50
N HIS A 418 -16.72 0.53 0.19
CA HIS A 418 -16.02 -0.29 1.18
C HIS A 418 -14.55 -0.50 0.79
N PRO A 419 -13.72 0.57 0.79
CA PRO A 419 -12.33 0.51 0.32
C PRO A 419 -11.45 -0.46 1.12
N HIS A 420 -11.80 -0.73 2.39
CA HIS A 420 -11.09 -1.69 3.24
C HIS A 420 -11.11 -3.12 2.69
N ILE A 421 -12.15 -3.50 1.93
CA ILE A 421 -12.23 -4.81 1.29
C ILE A 421 -11.13 -4.94 0.23
N LEU A 422 -10.96 -3.89 -0.58
CA LEU A 422 -9.91 -3.83 -1.60
C LEU A 422 -8.52 -3.87 -0.97
N GLU A 423 -8.31 -3.10 0.10
CA GLU A 423 -7.03 -3.11 0.81
C GLU A 423 -6.72 -4.47 1.45
N ASN A 424 -7.71 -5.14 2.04
CA ASN A 424 -7.58 -6.49 2.59
C ASN A 424 -7.25 -7.52 1.50
N LEU A 425 -7.88 -7.41 0.32
CA LEU A 425 -7.54 -8.25 -0.83
C LEU A 425 -6.08 -8.04 -1.24
N VAL A 426 -5.60 -6.80 -1.32
CA VAL A 426 -4.19 -6.51 -1.62
C VAL A 426 -3.27 -7.13 -0.56
N PHE A 427 -3.56 -6.98 0.73
CA PHE A 427 -2.76 -7.62 1.79
C PHE A 427 -2.73 -9.14 1.68
N PHE A 428 -3.86 -9.75 1.31
CA PHE A 428 -3.90 -11.18 1.03
C PHE A 428 -3.00 -11.55 -0.16
N VAL A 429 -3.01 -10.78 -1.24
CA VAL A 429 -2.12 -11.01 -2.40
C VAL A 429 -0.64 -10.84 -2.05
N GLU A 430 -0.29 -9.82 -1.27
CA GLU A 430 1.07 -9.64 -0.76
C GLU A 430 1.49 -10.83 0.11
N THR A 431 0.60 -11.27 1.02
CA THR A 431 0.87 -12.40 1.93
C THR A 431 0.97 -13.73 1.19
N ILE A 432 0.07 -14.05 0.27
CA ILE A 432 0.12 -15.32 -0.49
C ILE A 432 1.36 -15.40 -1.38
N SER A 433 1.89 -14.26 -1.81
CA SER A 433 3.16 -14.21 -2.55
C SER A 433 4.34 -14.58 -1.65
N ILE A 434 4.37 -14.10 -0.40
CA ILE A 434 5.36 -14.53 0.59
C ILE A 434 5.18 -16.02 0.95
N VAL A 435 3.94 -16.48 1.13
CA VAL A 435 3.63 -17.90 1.33
C VAL A 435 4.24 -18.73 0.22
N LEU A 436 4.07 -18.31 -1.03
CA LEU A 436 4.60 -19.00 -2.20
C LEU A 436 6.12 -19.09 -2.16
N TRP A 437 6.82 -17.99 -1.88
CA TRP A 437 8.28 -17.99 -1.79
C TRP A 437 8.79 -18.89 -0.66
N VAL A 438 8.14 -18.88 0.50
CA VAL A 438 8.47 -19.78 1.63
C VAL A 438 8.15 -21.24 1.30
N CYS A 439 7.07 -21.52 0.55
CA CYS A 439 6.74 -22.87 0.10
C CYS A 439 7.75 -23.37 -0.95
N SER A 440 8.19 -22.51 -1.87
CA SER A 440 9.26 -22.84 -2.83
C SER A 440 10.57 -23.16 -2.11
N TYR A 441 10.93 -22.39 -1.08
CA TYR A 441 12.07 -22.69 -0.21
C TYR A 441 11.91 -24.06 0.49
N SER A 442 10.74 -24.29 1.10
CA SER A 442 10.43 -25.54 1.80
C SER A 442 10.48 -26.75 0.88
N ASP A 443 9.94 -26.65 -0.34
CA ASP A 443 10.01 -27.69 -1.36
C ASP A 443 11.46 -27.96 -1.80
N ALA A 444 12.28 -26.92 -1.98
CA ALA A 444 13.70 -27.07 -2.32
C ALA A 444 14.50 -27.81 -1.24
N VAL A 445 14.12 -27.68 0.03
CA VAL A 445 14.70 -28.42 1.16
C VAL A 445 14.14 -29.84 1.25
N LEU A 446 12.82 -30.01 1.22
CA LEU A 446 12.16 -31.30 1.48
C LEU A 446 12.27 -32.29 0.31
N ARG A 447 12.29 -31.82 -0.94
CA ARG A 447 12.29 -32.69 -2.13
C ARG A 447 13.55 -33.59 -2.24
N PRO A 448 14.79 -33.11 -2.03
CA PRO A 448 15.99 -33.95 -1.97
C PRO A 448 15.89 -35.03 -0.89
N TRP A 449 15.42 -34.65 0.29
CA TRP A 449 15.19 -35.52 1.44
C TRP A 449 14.19 -36.65 1.14
N LYS A 450 13.04 -36.33 0.53
CA LYS A 450 12.05 -37.32 0.08
C LYS A 450 12.63 -38.28 -0.95
N SER A 451 13.36 -37.74 -1.93
CA SER A 451 13.99 -38.51 -3.02
C SER A 451 15.03 -39.49 -2.47
N SER A 452 15.84 -39.06 -1.50
CA SER A 452 16.84 -39.89 -0.82
C SER A 452 16.18 -41.04 -0.05
N LEU A 453 15.11 -40.77 0.70
CA LEU A 453 14.34 -41.79 1.43
C LEU A 453 13.71 -42.84 0.49
N GLN A 454 13.11 -42.40 -0.63
CA GLN A 454 12.54 -43.32 -1.61
C GLN A 454 13.61 -44.21 -2.27
N LYS A 455 14.81 -43.67 -2.54
CA LYS A 455 15.95 -44.46 -3.03
C LYS A 455 16.45 -45.46 -1.97
N LYS A 456 16.53 -45.07 -0.69
CA LYS A 456 16.88 -45.98 0.42
C LYS A 456 15.88 -47.14 0.55
N LYS A 457 14.57 -46.86 0.50
CA LYS A 457 13.50 -47.88 0.49
C LYS A 457 13.67 -48.91 -0.64
N LYS A 458 13.88 -48.43 -1.88
CA LYS A 458 14.08 -49.31 -3.04
C LYS A 458 15.32 -50.21 -2.90
N LYS A 459 16.40 -49.72 -2.30
CA LYS A 459 17.65 -50.48 -2.10
C LYS A 459 17.56 -51.54 -0.99
N LYS A 460 16.87 -51.25 0.12
CA LYS A 460 16.88 -52.15 1.30
C LYS A 460 15.83 -53.27 1.28
N LYS A 461 14.86 -53.29 0.35
CA LYS A 461 13.70 -54.23 0.39
C LYS A 461 12.97 -54.23 1.76
N GLU A 462 13.13 -53.18 2.55
CA GLU A 462 12.44 -53.01 3.83
C GLU A 462 11.05 -52.43 3.58
N SER A 463 10.02 -53.13 4.04
CA SER A 463 8.61 -52.76 3.87
C SER A 463 8.12 -51.64 4.81
N SER A 464 8.93 -51.17 5.77
CA SER A 464 8.42 -50.44 6.94
C SER A 464 8.98 -49.05 7.23
N VAL A 465 9.77 -48.41 6.36
CA VAL A 465 10.17 -47.00 6.64
C VAL A 465 8.93 -46.11 6.47
N ALA A 466 8.30 -45.71 7.58
CA ALA A 466 7.16 -44.77 7.55
C ALA A 466 7.61 -43.46 6.88
N MET A 467 6.74 -42.86 6.06
CA MET A 467 7.03 -41.54 5.52
C MET A 467 7.00 -40.53 6.66
N PRO A 468 8.04 -39.69 6.83
CA PRO A 468 8.04 -38.65 7.86
C PRO A 468 6.80 -37.75 7.75
N PRO A 469 6.12 -37.42 8.86
CA PRO A 469 4.87 -36.66 8.85
C PRO A 469 4.96 -35.30 8.13
N VAL A 470 6.12 -34.66 8.16
CA VAL A 470 6.36 -33.35 7.52
C VAL A 470 6.01 -33.31 6.03
N PHE A 471 6.19 -34.43 5.30
CA PHE A 471 5.85 -34.49 3.88
C PHE A 471 4.34 -34.48 3.65
N THR A 472 3.58 -35.19 4.47
CA THR A 472 2.12 -35.21 4.40
C THR A 472 1.57 -33.84 4.80
N SER A 473 2.05 -33.26 5.91
CA SER A 473 1.64 -31.94 6.35
C SER A 473 1.90 -30.84 5.32
N PHE A 474 3.05 -30.89 4.63
CA PHE A 474 3.35 -29.96 3.55
C PHE A 474 2.40 -30.14 2.36
N GLN A 475 2.11 -31.38 1.96
CA GLN A 475 1.19 -31.65 0.85
C GLN A 475 -0.24 -31.18 1.16
N ASP A 476 -0.71 -31.44 2.37
CA ASP A 476 -2.02 -30.99 2.84
C ASP A 476 -2.09 -29.45 2.88
N TYR A 477 -1.02 -28.80 3.34
CA TYR A 477 -0.90 -27.34 3.33
C TYR A 477 -0.99 -26.76 1.92
N VAL A 478 -0.20 -27.28 0.97
CA VAL A 478 -0.24 -26.84 -0.44
C VAL A 478 -1.63 -27.05 -1.05
N SER A 479 -2.30 -28.17 -0.77
CA SER A 479 -3.65 -28.43 -1.27
C SER A 479 -4.68 -27.47 -0.66
N GLY A 480 -4.54 -27.14 0.63
CA GLY A 480 -5.31 -26.11 1.31
C GLY A 480 -5.11 -24.73 0.69
N LEU A 481 -3.87 -24.34 0.38
CA LEU A 481 -3.55 -23.07 -0.28
C LEU A 481 -4.17 -22.96 -1.68
N GLN A 482 -4.14 -24.05 -2.46
CA GLN A 482 -4.77 -24.08 -3.80
C GLN A 482 -6.27 -23.85 -3.69
N THR A 483 -6.92 -24.50 -2.73
CA THR A 483 -8.37 -24.35 -2.48
C THR A 483 -8.69 -22.94 -2.04
N LEU A 484 -7.96 -22.41 -1.06
CA LEU A 484 -8.16 -21.06 -0.53
C LEU A 484 -7.97 -19.99 -1.61
N THR A 485 -6.89 -20.07 -2.37
CA THR A 485 -6.60 -19.12 -3.46
C THR A 485 -7.66 -19.19 -4.56
N SER A 486 -8.14 -20.38 -4.90
CA SER A 486 -9.22 -20.56 -5.87
C SER A 486 -10.52 -19.92 -5.39
N ASN A 487 -10.87 -20.07 -4.11
CA ASN A 487 -12.05 -19.44 -3.51
C ASN A 487 -11.98 -17.90 -3.57
N VAL A 488 -10.81 -17.31 -3.35
CA VAL A 488 -10.62 -15.85 -3.48
C VAL A 488 -10.76 -15.40 -4.92
N ILE A 489 -10.21 -16.15 -5.88
CA ILE A 489 -10.38 -15.85 -7.31
C ILE A 489 -11.87 -15.90 -7.70
N ASP A 490 -12.63 -16.84 -7.17
CA ASP A 490 -14.08 -16.91 -7.43
C ASP A 490 -14.84 -15.77 -6.75
N HIS A 491 -14.42 -15.34 -5.55
CA HIS A 491 -14.97 -14.14 -4.91
C HIS A 491 -14.71 -12.88 -5.76
N LEU A 492 -13.50 -12.70 -6.30
CA LEU A 492 -13.17 -11.58 -7.19
C LEU A 492 -14.04 -11.57 -8.45
N LYS A 493 -14.30 -12.73 -9.07
CA LYS A 493 -15.26 -12.81 -10.19
C LYS A 493 -16.67 -12.37 -9.76
N GLY A 494 -17.09 -12.74 -8.56
CA GLY A 494 -18.36 -12.29 -7.98
C GLY A 494 -18.42 -10.75 -7.87
N LEU A 495 -17.35 -10.13 -7.36
CA LEU A 495 -17.23 -8.68 -7.30
C LEU A 495 -17.28 -8.03 -8.69
N GLU A 496 -16.60 -8.58 -9.69
CA GLU A 496 -16.66 -8.08 -11.08
C GLU A 496 -18.09 -8.12 -11.65
N ILE A 497 -18.81 -9.21 -11.41
CA ILE A 497 -20.19 -9.38 -11.84
C ILE A 497 -21.10 -8.36 -11.15
N ASN A 498 -20.97 -8.20 -9.82
CA ASN A 498 -21.76 -7.26 -9.04
C ASN A 498 -21.53 -5.81 -9.52
N LEU A 499 -20.25 -5.40 -9.69
CA LEU A 499 -19.91 -4.07 -10.20
C LEU A 499 -20.49 -3.82 -11.61
N THR A 500 -20.47 -4.84 -12.47
CA THR A 500 -21.05 -4.76 -13.82
C THR A 500 -22.56 -4.63 -13.77
N ALA A 501 -23.23 -5.36 -12.87
CA ALA A 501 -24.69 -5.28 -12.67
C ALA A 501 -25.12 -3.90 -12.17
N LEU A 502 -24.41 -3.33 -11.19
CA LEU A 502 -24.70 -1.99 -10.66
C LEU A 502 -24.55 -0.90 -11.74
N LYS A 503 -23.55 -1.03 -12.61
CA LYS A 503 -23.37 -0.12 -13.75
C LYS A 503 -24.54 -0.17 -14.74
N LEU A 504 -25.17 -1.33 -14.88
CA LEU A 504 -26.39 -1.49 -15.71
C LEU A 504 -27.62 -0.91 -15.00
N GLU A 505 -27.78 -1.12 -13.69
CA GLU A 505 -28.89 -0.57 -12.91
C GLU A 505 -28.87 0.97 -12.85
N GLU A 506 -27.67 1.59 -12.82
CA GLU A 506 -27.50 3.05 -12.86
C GLU A 506 -28.06 3.70 -14.14
N LEU A 507 -28.09 2.95 -15.26
CA LEU A 507 -28.71 3.43 -16.51
C LEU A 507 -30.23 3.60 -16.38
N TYR A 508 -30.86 2.96 -15.37
CA TYR A 508 -32.31 2.94 -15.17
C TYR A 508 -32.80 3.80 -14.01
N ILE A 509 -31.92 4.31 -13.14
CA ILE A 509 -32.32 5.14 -12.00
C ILE A 509 -32.43 6.61 -12.44
N ASP A 510 -33.67 6.98 -12.77
CA ASP A 510 -34.14 8.37 -12.80
C ASP A 510 -35.00 8.59 -11.55
N ASN A 511 -34.42 9.11 -10.45
CA ASN A 511 -35.24 9.64 -9.36
C ASN A 511 -34.55 10.76 -8.53
N ASN A 512 -35.31 11.87 -8.42
CA ASN A 512 -35.33 12.97 -7.45
C ASN A 512 -34.25 14.09 -7.35
N SER A 513 -34.80 15.30 -7.19
CA SER A 513 -34.36 16.58 -6.59
C SER A 513 -33.02 17.28 -6.87
N LEU A 514 -32.09 16.71 -7.65
CA LEU A 514 -30.88 17.44 -8.09
C LEU A 514 -31.11 18.19 -9.41
N LEU A 515 -30.44 19.34 -9.61
CA LEU A 515 -30.41 20.03 -10.90
C LEU A 515 -29.86 19.07 -11.98
N GLN A 516 -30.37 19.15 -13.22
CA GLN A 516 -30.03 18.20 -14.30
C GLN A 516 -28.51 18.12 -14.56
N GLU A 517 -27.78 19.22 -14.37
CA GLU A 517 -26.32 19.29 -14.49
C GLU A 517 -25.60 18.63 -13.31
N GLU A 518 -26.06 18.84 -12.06
CA GLU A 518 -25.49 18.18 -10.87
C GLU A 518 -25.61 16.65 -10.98
N LYS A 519 -26.77 16.14 -11.46
CA LYS A 519 -26.97 14.71 -11.70
C LYS A 519 -25.93 14.13 -12.66
N LYS A 520 -25.53 14.89 -13.68
CA LYS A 520 -24.52 14.46 -14.65
C LYS A 520 -23.15 14.28 -13.99
N PHE A 521 -22.75 15.23 -13.14
CA PHE A 521 -21.48 15.15 -12.41
C PHE A 521 -21.47 14.02 -11.39
N THR A 522 -22.57 13.79 -10.66
CA THR A 522 -22.69 12.65 -9.74
C THR A 522 -22.55 11.31 -10.48
N LYS A 523 -23.26 11.12 -11.60
CA LYS A 523 -23.13 9.91 -12.45
C LYS A 523 -21.70 9.73 -12.98
N THR A 524 -21.04 10.83 -13.35
CA THR A 524 -19.65 10.79 -13.82
C THR A 524 -18.70 10.34 -12.69
N ALA A 525 -18.84 10.91 -11.49
CA ALA A 525 -18.03 10.55 -10.33
C ALA A 525 -18.24 9.08 -9.91
N LEU A 526 -19.50 8.62 -9.89
CA LEU A 526 -19.83 7.23 -9.60
C LEU A 526 -19.25 6.26 -10.64
N GLY A 527 -19.39 6.60 -11.92
CA GLY A 527 -18.80 5.83 -13.02
C GLY A 527 -17.27 5.71 -12.92
N LYS A 528 -16.58 6.79 -12.49
CA LYS A 528 -15.13 6.76 -12.22
C LYS A 528 -14.78 5.83 -11.06
N VAL A 529 -15.55 5.86 -9.96
CA VAL A 529 -15.32 4.96 -8.80
C VAL A 529 -15.54 3.50 -9.20
N GLN A 530 -16.65 3.18 -9.87
CA GLN A 530 -16.96 1.83 -10.35
C GLN A 530 -15.89 1.30 -11.32
N SER A 531 -15.47 2.13 -12.30
CA SER A 531 -14.39 1.77 -13.24
C SER A 531 -13.09 1.45 -12.52
N SER A 532 -12.72 2.30 -11.56
CA SER A 532 -11.50 2.10 -10.78
C SER A 532 -11.53 0.78 -10.00
N TYR A 533 -12.65 0.46 -9.35
CA TYR A 533 -12.81 -0.82 -8.65
C TYR A 533 -12.76 -2.01 -9.60
N GLN A 534 -13.42 -1.92 -10.75
CA GLN A 534 -13.39 -2.97 -11.75
C GLN A 534 -11.97 -3.25 -12.23
N HIS A 535 -11.19 -2.20 -12.53
CA HIS A 535 -9.80 -2.33 -12.94
C HIS A 535 -8.92 -2.93 -11.84
N ALA A 536 -9.11 -2.49 -10.59
CA ALA A 536 -8.37 -3.03 -9.44
C ALA A 536 -8.64 -4.52 -9.23
N VAL A 537 -9.91 -4.94 -9.25
CA VAL A 537 -10.29 -6.35 -9.10
C VAL A 537 -9.70 -7.20 -10.24
N GLN A 538 -9.66 -6.68 -11.46
CA GLN A 538 -9.04 -7.35 -12.60
C GLN A 538 -7.53 -7.55 -12.40
N GLU A 539 -6.78 -6.50 -12.04
CA GLU A 539 -5.33 -6.60 -11.79
C GLU A 539 -5.01 -7.59 -10.64
N ILE A 540 -5.75 -7.50 -9.53
CA ILE A 540 -5.63 -8.42 -8.39
C ILE A 540 -5.92 -9.86 -8.83
N GLY A 541 -7.02 -10.07 -9.57
CA GLY A 541 -7.45 -11.38 -10.05
C GLY A 541 -6.47 -12.01 -11.04
N GLU A 542 -5.90 -11.23 -11.96
CA GLU A 542 -4.87 -11.69 -12.88
C GLU A 542 -3.60 -12.13 -12.15
N LEU A 543 -3.13 -11.34 -11.18
CA LEU A 543 -1.96 -11.68 -10.39
C LEU A 543 -2.19 -12.95 -9.57
N LEU A 544 -3.34 -13.08 -8.90
CA LEU A 544 -3.69 -14.28 -8.13
C LEU A 544 -3.77 -15.54 -9.00
N LYS A 545 -4.30 -15.45 -10.23
CA LYS A 545 -4.32 -16.58 -11.17
C LYS A 545 -2.90 -17.06 -11.48
N LYS A 546 -1.98 -16.14 -11.78
CA LYS A 546 -0.56 -16.45 -12.01
C LYS A 546 0.08 -17.10 -10.77
N ARG A 547 -0.22 -16.59 -9.57
CA ARG A 547 0.26 -17.15 -8.30
C ARG A 547 -0.29 -18.55 -8.03
N LEU A 548 -1.57 -18.79 -8.30
CA LEU A 548 -2.20 -20.10 -8.16
C LEU A 548 -1.52 -21.15 -9.06
N ASP A 549 -1.16 -20.78 -10.28
CA ASP A 549 -0.46 -21.69 -11.20
C ASP A 549 0.95 -22.04 -10.69
N SER A 550 1.67 -21.07 -10.11
CA SER A 550 2.93 -21.33 -9.42
C SER A 550 2.75 -22.25 -8.20
N ILE A 551 1.67 -22.11 -7.41
CA ILE A 551 1.37 -23.02 -6.28
C ILE A 551 1.11 -24.45 -6.77
N LYS A 552 0.41 -24.64 -7.91
CA LYS A 552 0.17 -25.97 -8.50
C LYS A 552 1.45 -26.69 -8.95
N SER A 553 2.52 -25.93 -9.20
CA SER A 553 3.82 -26.49 -9.61
C SER A 553 4.60 -27.13 -8.45
N LEU A 554 4.25 -26.82 -7.20
CA LEU A 554 4.88 -27.39 -6.01
C LEU A 554 4.48 -28.87 -5.86
N LYS A 555 5.46 -29.76 -5.97
CA LYS A 555 5.28 -31.22 -5.89
C LYS A 555 6.37 -31.80 -5.00
N VAL A 556 6.17 -31.74 -3.68
CA VAL A 556 7.01 -32.48 -2.72
C VAL A 556 6.55 -33.91 -2.68
#